data_AF-A0A193FTF8-F1
#
_entry.id   AF-A0A193FTF8-F1
#
_cell.length_a   1.000
_cell.length_b   1.000
_cell.length_c   1.000
_cell.angle_alpha   90.00
_cell.angle_beta   90.00
_cell.angle_gamma   90.00
#
_symmetry.space_group_name_H-M   'P 1'
#
loop_
_entity.id
_entity.type
_entity.pdbx_description
1 polymer ?
#
loop_
_entity_poly.entity_id
_entity_poly.type
_entity_poly.pdbx_seq_one_letter_code
_entity_poly.pdbx_strand_id
1 'polypeptide(L)'
;MRWRYEDIGKRVKAFRMASGLSADEVAQKIGISRTALYRVEKGEIAKVETLERLSELLDVSMPTLLGVGIEYMASAVSYFERTRQLEESADQIIVLAGPVSFLLASDEFDGNLEQVLRESVPEDAPRRKRTLQDIDLIMEILRERKRTYMRRRPSIVNLISAEQIERFLNGGLLGRADVPEKVLRARHEATRAEIEHLAGLIEADNLGVQIGVVTDTLPLNGFQIFRQAERSTLTISPFRLGAQPNIRVGVAMLTSAPEALKLHDQIVKDAWKTALKGAAAVQYLRGLLAADEAGREKGGRAKGAGGAALRSGS
;
A
#
# COMPACT_ATOMS: atom_id res chain seq x y z
N MET A 1 5.09 23.71 20.76
CA MET A 1 4.29 23.75 19.51
C MET A 1 2.97 24.43 19.86
N ARG A 2 2.76 25.68 19.42
CA ARG A 2 1.55 26.44 19.73
C ARG A 2 0.44 25.89 18.82
N TRP A 3 -0.52 25.15 19.38
CA TRP A 3 -1.74 24.81 18.66
C TRP A 3 -2.33 26.12 18.16
N ARG A 4 -2.25 26.39 16.86
CA ARG A 4 -2.89 27.58 16.30
C ARG A 4 -4.38 27.28 16.30
N TYR A 5 -5.08 27.65 17.37
CA TYR A 5 -6.53 27.52 17.49
C TYR A 5 -7.27 28.08 16.27
N GLU A 6 -6.67 29.06 15.59
CA GLU A 6 -7.10 29.58 14.30
C GLU A 6 -7.22 28.50 13.21
N ASP A 7 -6.28 27.55 13.13
CA ASP A 7 -6.32 26.46 12.15
C ASP A 7 -7.41 25.44 12.47
N ILE A 8 -7.69 25.21 13.76
CA ILE A 8 -8.83 24.39 14.21
C ILE A 8 -10.13 25.08 13.78
N GLY A 9 -10.27 26.38 14.04
CA GLY A 9 -11.43 27.16 13.65
C GLY A 9 -11.65 27.17 12.14
N LYS A 10 -10.58 27.33 11.35
CA LYS A 10 -10.63 27.24 9.87
C LYS A 10 -11.11 25.86 9.40
N ARG A 11 -10.64 24.77 10.01
CA ARG A 11 -11.11 23.41 9.68
C ARG A 11 -12.57 23.19 10.04
N VAL A 12 -13.01 23.60 11.25
CA VAL A 12 -14.42 23.53 11.66
C VAL A 12 -15.31 24.27 10.65
N LYS A 13 -14.92 25.49 10.26
CA LYS A 13 -15.65 26.28 9.27
C LYS A 13 -15.71 25.57 7.91
N ALA A 14 -14.61 25.01 7.45
CA ALA A 14 -14.55 24.27 6.19
C ALA A 14 -15.48 23.05 6.20
N PHE A 15 -15.44 22.23 7.25
CA PHE A 15 -16.30 21.04 7.36
C PHE A 15 -17.77 21.39 7.52
N ARG A 16 -18.13 22.45 8.25
CA ARG A 16 -19.51 22.96 8.27
C ARG A 16 -19.98 23.38 6.88
N MET A 17 -19.14 24.11 6.14
CA MET A 17 -19.51 24.53 4.78
C MET A 17 -19.70 23.31 3.86
N ALA A 18 -18.84 22.30 3.99
CA ALA A 18 -18.97 21.05 3.24
C ALA A 18 -20.22 20.23 3.63
N SER A 19 -20.68 20.31 4.87
CA SER A 19 -21.88 19.60 5.33
C SER A 19 -23.19 20.22 4.83
N GLY A 20 -23.14 21.41 4.21
CA GLY A 20 -24.31 22.13 3.70
C GLY A 20 -25.19 22.78 4.79
N LEU A 21 -24.79 22.71 6.06
CA LEU A 21 -25.54 23.29 7.18
C LEU A 21 -25.18 24.76 7.40
N SER A 22 -26.18 25.58 7.69
CA SER A 22 -25.97 26.97 8.12
C SER A 22 -25.34 27.02 9.52
N ALA A 23 -24.73 28.16 9.86
CA ALA A 23 -24.16 28.38 11.19
C ALA A 23 -25.24 28.31 12.30
N ASP A 24 -26.46 28.75 12.00
CA ASP A 24 -27.58 28.71 12.95
C ASP A 24 -28.01 27.27 13.22
N GLU A 25 -28.16 26.46 12.16
CA GLU A 25 -28.52 25.04 12.28
C GLU A 25 -27.46 24.25 13.06
N VAL A 26 -26.17 24.45 12.76
CA VAL A 26 -25.10 23.79 13.51
C VAL A 26 -25.10 24.20 14.98
N ALA A 27 -25.17 25.50 15.27
CA ALA A 27 -25.18 26.00 16.64
C ALA A 27 -26.36 25.42 17.44
N GLN A 28 -27.55 25.39 16.84
CA GLN A 28 -28.74 24.81 17.45
C GLN A 28 -28.57 23.31 17.70
N LYS A 29 -28.07 22.54 16.72
CA LYS A 29 -27.89 21.08 16.82
C LYS A 29 -26.90 20.66 17.90
N ILE A 30 -25.83 21.43 18.13
CA ILE A 30 -24.82 21.12 19.16
C ILE A 30 -25.08 21.83 20.51
N GLY A 31 -26.14 22.63 20.59
CA GLY A 31 -26.57 23.29 21.83
C GLY A 31 -25.72 24.50 22.24
N ILE A 32 -25.23 25.29 21.29
CA ILE A 32 -24.49 26.54 21.55
C ILE A 32 -25.14 27.74 20.83
N SER A 33 -24.73 28.96 21.19
CA SER A 33 -25.19 30.16 20.45
C SER A 33 -24.46 30.32 19.12
N ARG A 34 -25.10 30.97 18.14
CA ARG A 34 -24.46 31.34 16.87
C ARG A 34 -23.15 32.11 17.09
N THR A 35 -23.14 33.03 18.04
CA THR A 35 -21.94 33.79 18.43
C THR A 35 -20.83 32.89 18.96
N ALA A 36 -21.17 31.89 19.78
CA ALA A 36 -20.19 30.91 20.26
C ALA A 36 -19.58 30.12 19.10
N LEU A 37 -20.39 29.67 18.14
CA LEU A 37 -19.90 28.99 16.95
C LEU A 37 -18.94 29.88 16.14
N TYR A 38 -19.26 31.16 15.92
CA TYR A 38 -18.34 32.09 15.24
C TYR A 38 -16.99 32.25 15.95
N ARG A 39 -16.98 32.26 17.28
CA ARG A 39 -15.73 32.33 18.06
C ARG A 39 -14.91 31.05 17.93
N VAL A 40 -15.56 29.89 17.85
CA VAL A 40 -14.90 28.61 17.55
C VAL A 40 -14.28 28.67 16.16
N GLU A 41 -15.03 29.10 15.14
CA GLU A 41 -14.54 29.19 13.75
C GLU A 41 -13.39 30.22 13.57
N LYS A 42 -13.32 31.24 14.42
CA LYS A 42 -12.19 32.19 14.47
C LYS A 42 -10.98 31.67 15.27
N GLY A 43 -11.13 30.55 15.98
CA GLY A 43 -10.09 30.02 16.86
C GLY A 43 -9.91 30.78 18.17
N GLU A 44 -10.94 31.50 18.62
CA GLU A 44 -10.88 32.31 19.85
C GLU A 44 -11.26 31.51 21.10
N ILE A 45 -12.28 30.64 21.01
CA ILE A 45 -12.75 29.80 22.12
C ILE A 45 -13.20 28.46 21.54
N ALA A 46 -12.59 27.37 22.00
CA ALA A 46 -13.09 26.03 21.73
C ALA A 46 -12.91 25.17 22.98
N LYS A 47 -14.02 24.85 23.67
CA LYS A 47 -14.02 23.79 24.69
C LYS A 47 -13.90 22.45 23.97
N VAL A 48 -13.18 21.49 24.55
CA VAL A 48 -13.03 20.14 23.99
C VAL A 48 -14.40 19.52 23.70
N GLU A 49 -15.33 19.62 24.65
CA GLU A 49 -16.72 19.16 24.51
C GLU A 49 -17.45 19.79 23.29
N THR A 50 -17.20 21.08 22.99
CA THR A 50 -17.79 21.73 21.81
C THR A 50 -17.20 21.16 20.52
N LEU A 51 -15.89 20.91 20.51
CA LEU A 51 -15.23 20.27 19.37
C LEU A 51 -15.70 18.82 19.18
N GLU A 52 -15.99 18.09 20.26
CA GLU A 52 -16.50 16.71 20.20
C GLU A 52 -17.86 16.67 19.52
N ARG A 53 -18.82 17.48 19.99
CA ARG A 53 -20.15 17.58 19.38
C ARG A 53 -20.09 18.08 17.93
N LEU A 54 -19.16 18.99 17.61
CA LEU A 54 -18.92 19.42 16.23
C LEU A 54 -18.38 18.28 15.37
N SER A 55 -17.43 17.50 15.89
CA SER A 55 -16.83 16.38 15.17
C SER A 55 -17.87 15.30 14.85
N GLU A 56 -18.73 14.98 15.81
CA GLU A 56 -19.86 14.05 15.63
C GLU A 56 -20.88 14.56 14.61
N LEU A 57 -21.31 15.83 14.75
CA LEU A 57 -22.31 16.41 13.83
C LEU A 57 -21.80 16.50 12.39
N LEU A 58 -20.50 16.76 12.20
CA LEU A 58 -19.87 16.97 10.89
C LEU A 58 -19.33 15.67 10.27
N ASP A 59 -19.50 14.51 10.91
CA ASP A 59 -18.97 13.21 10.47
C ASP A 59 -17.44 13.23 10.23
N VAL A 60 -16.69 13.86 11.15
CA VAL A 60 -15.22 13.97 11.11
C VAL A 60 -14.58 13.63 12.44
N SER A 61 -13.35 13.12 12.44
CA SER A 61 -12.67 12.80 13.69
C SER A 61 -12.18 14.04 14.48
N MET A 62 -12.13 13.92 15.81
CA MET A 62 -11.50 14.93 16.67
C MET A 62 -10.03 15.20 16.26
N PRO A 63 -9.16 14.18 16.05
CA PRO A 63 -7.82 14.41 15.53
C PRO A 63 -7.77 15.16 14.19
N THR A 64 -8.76 14.98 13.31
CA THR A 64 -8.87 15.75 12.06
C THR A 64 -9.13 17.23 12.33
N LEU A 65 -10.08 17.57 13.20
CA LEU A 65 -10.32 18.96 13.60
C LEU A 65 -9.08 19.58 14.26
N LEU A 66 -8.40 18.80 15.10
CA LEU A 66 -7.17 19.21 15.78
C LEU A 66 -5.92 19.23 14.87
N GLY A 67 -5.98 18.60 13.70
CA GLY A 67 -4.86 18.50 12.76
C GLY A 67 -3.76 17.51 13.18
N VAL A 68 -4.10 16.51 14.01
CA VAL A 68 -3.18 15.51 14.58
C VAL A 68 -3.61 14.06 14.30
N GLY A 69 -4.48 13.85 13.32
CA GLY A 69 -5.02 12.52 12.98
C GLY A 69 -4.14 11.63 12.11
N ILE A 70 -2.90 12.02 11.85
CA ILE A 70 -1.98 11.28 10.98
C ILE A 70 -0.65 11.05 11.70
N GLU A 71 -0.27 9.78 11.82
CA GLU A 71 1.10 9.39 12.16
C GLU A 71 1.96 9.48 10.89
N TYR A 72 3.09 10.20 10.95
CA TYR A 72 4.05 10.32 9.85
C TYR A 72 5.31 9.52 10.16
N MET A 73 5.73 8.67 9.22
CA MET A 73 6.91 7.83 9.36
C MET A 73 7.92 8.18 8.28
N ALA A 74 9.05 8.73 8.71
CA ALA A 74 10.12 9.19 7.83
C ALA A 74 11.08 8.06 7.38
N SER A 75 10.87 6.82 7.84
CA SER A 75 11.72 5.68 7.48
C SER A 75 10.91 4.42 7.20
N ALA A 76 11.42 3.59 6.29
CA ALA A 76 10.84 2.28 5.99
C ALA A 76 10.86 1.34 7.21
N VAL A 77 11.90 1.41 8.05
CA VAL A 77 12.00 0.64 9.30
C VAL A 77 10.81 0.95 10.21
N SER A 78 10.57 2.23 10.49
CA SER A 78 9.44 2.66 11.34
C SER A 78 8.09 2.26 10.73
N TYR A 79 7.95 2.37 9.41
CA TYR A 79 6.74 1.95 8.71
C TYR A 79 6.47 0.46 8.85
N PHE A 80 7.44 -0.39 8.49
CA PHE A 80 7.23 -1.83 8.54
C PHE A 80 7.07 -2.35 9.98
N GLU A 81 7.74 -1.75 10.97
CA GLU A 81 7.52 -2.10 12.38
C GLU A 81 6.11 -1.72 12.83
N ARG A 82 5.61 -0.53 12.44
CA ARG A 82 4.23 -0.16 12.75
C ARG A 82 3.22 -1.09 12.07
N THR A 83 3.46 -1.43 10.80
CA THR A 83 2.64 -2.40 10.07
C THR A 83 2.63 -3.75 10.81
N ARG A 84 3.78 -4.26 11.27
CA ARG A 84 3.88 -5.48 12.07
C ARG A 84 3.00 -5.43 13.33
N GLN A 85 3.03 -4.33 14.07
CA GLN A 85 2.20 -4.13 15.27
C GLN A 85 0.69 -4.09 14.97
N LEU A 86 0.29 -3.51 13.84
CA LEU A 86 -1.10 -3.51 13.42
C LEU A 86 -1.57 -4.91 13.02
N GLU A 87 -0.73 -5.67 12.31
CA GLU A 87 -1.00 -7.05 11.90
C GLU A 87 -1.15 -7.99 13.11
N GLU A 88 -0.37 -7.79 14.18
CA GLU A 88 -0.45 -8.58 15.41
C GLU A 88 -1.84 -8.60 16.04
N SER A 89 -2.64 -7.55 15.83
CA SER A 89 -3.97 -7.38 16.42
C SER A 89 -5.10 -7.26 15.37
N ALA A 90 -4.79 -7.35 14.08
CA ALA A 90 -5.79 -7.33 13.02
C ALA A 90 -6.63 -8.62 13.00
N ASP A 91 -7.93 -8.48 12.73
CA ASP A 91 -8.85 -9.58 12.42
C ASP A 91 -9.05 -9.72 10.90
N GLN A 92 -8.94 -8.59 10.19
CA GLN A 92 -8.91 -8.52 8.74
C GLN A 92 -7.87 -7.51 8.26
N ILE A 93 -7.19 -7.86 7.18
CA ILE A 93 -6.24 -7.01 6.47
C ILE A 93 -6.72 -6.85 5.03
N ILE A 94 -6.91 -5.61 4.60
CA ILE A 94 -7.19 -5.29 3.21
C ILE A 94 -5.92 -4.70 2.61
N VAL A 95 -5.44 -5.27 1.53
CA VAL A 95 -4.23 -4.83 0.83
C VAL A 95 -4.60 -4.45 -0.59
N LEU A 96 -4.53 -3.16 -0.91
CA LEU A 96 -4.58 -2.66 -2.27
C LEU A 96 -3.20 -2.15 -2.61
N ALA A 97 -2.35 -3.00 -3.17
CA ALA A 97 -0.98 -2.62 -3.47
C ALA A 97 -0.29 -3.67 -4.33
N GLY A 98 0.60 -3.18 -5.20
CA GLY A 98 1.71 -3.92 -5.81
C GLY A 98 1.32 -5.16 -6.63
N PRO A 99 2.26 -5.74 -7.38
CA PRO A 99 2.05 -7.03 -8.03
C PRO A 99 2.04 -8.21 -7.04
N VAL A 100 2.53 -8.01 -5.81
CA VAL A 100 2.73 -9.06 -4.80
C VAL A 100 2.35 -8.53 -3.41
N SER A 101 1.50 -9.28 -2.69
CA SER A 101 1.22 -9.03 -1.27
C SER A 101 2.21 -9.80 -0.41
N PHE A 102 3.06 -9.09 0.34
CA PHE A 102 4.17 -9.71 1.07
C PHE A 102 3.75 -10.83 2.03
N LEU A 103 2.62 -10.69 2.75
CA LEU A 103 2.15 -11.74 3.67
C LEU A 103 1.73 -13.03 2.95
N LEU A 104 1.38 -12.93 1.67
CA LEU A 104 0.97 -14.04 0.82
C LEU A 104 2.09 -14.51 -0.12
N ALA A 105 3.22 -13.81 -0.14
CA ALA A 105 4.32 -14.10 -1.06
C ALA A 105 4.98 -15.45 -0.76
N SER A 106 5.59 -16.06 -1.77
CA SER A 106 6.32 -17.33 -1.59
C SER A 106 7.57 -17.17 -0.71
N ASP A 107 8.10 -18.28 -0.22
CA ASP A 107 9.39 -18.29 0.49
C ASP A 107 10.57 -17.93 -0.46
N GLU A 108 10.44 -18.27 -1.74
CA GLU A 108 11.43 -17.91 -2.76
C GLU A 108 11.49 -16.39 -2.97
N PHE A 109 10.34 -15.72 -2.97
CA PHE A 109 10.27 -14.26 -3.03
C PHE A 109 11.04 -13.62 -1.87
N ASP A 110 10.90 -14.14 -0.65
CA ASP A 110 11.60 -13.62 0.53
C ASP A 110 13.12 -13.74 0.40
N GLY A 111 13.59 -14.88 -0.09
CA GLY A 111 15.03 -15.12 -0.33
C GLY A 111 15.61 -14.14 -1.34
N ASN A 112 14.85 -13.83 -2.39
CA ASN A 112 15.28 -12.90 -3.42
C ASN A 112 15.16 -11.42 -3.00
N LEU A 113 14.19 -11.10 -2.16
CA LEU A 113 13.88 -9.74 -1.71
C LEU A 113 15.08 -9.07 -1.04
N GLU A 114 15.77 -9.75 -0.13
CA GLU A 114 16.90 -9.17 0.60
C GLU A 114 18.00 -8.71 -0.37
N GLN A 115 18.34 -9.57 -1.33
CA GLN A 115 19.37 -9.26 -2.32
C GLN A 115 18.97 -8.07 -3.19
N VAL A 116 17.70 -8.05 -3.62
CA VAL A 116 17.13 -6.98 -4.46
C VAL A 116 17.13 -5.64 -3.74
N LEU A 117 16.79 -5.62 -2.45
CA LEU A 117 16.87 -4.40 -1.63
C LEU A 117 18.31 -3.89 -1.52
N ARG A 118 19.30 -4.78 -1.32
CA ARG A 118 20.72 -4.39 -1.25
C ARG A 118 21.24 -3.85 -2.58
N GLU A 119 20.89 -4.51 -3.69
CA GLU A 119 21.22 -4.07 -5.05
C GLU A 119 20.61 -2.70 -5.38
N SER A 120 19.47 -2.35 -4.78
CA SER A 120 18.79 -1.07 -4.99
C SER A 120 19.47 0.13 -4.34
N VAL A 121 20.50 -0.10 -3.52
CA VAL A 121 21.25 0.98 -2.86
C VAL A 121 22.46 1.36 -3.73
N PRO A 122 22.48 2.57 -4.35
CA PRO A 122 23.62 3.03 -5.13
C PRO A 122 24.92 3.02 -4.32
N GLU A 123 26.05 2.78 -4.98
CA GLU A 123 27.37 2.73 -4.31
C GLU A 123 27.76 4.07 -3.68
N ASP A 124 27.40 5.17 -4.35
CA ASP A 124 27.61 6.56 -3.94
C ASP A 124 26.49 7.11 -3.03
N ALA A 125 25.52 6.28 -2.65
CA ALA A 125 24.37 6.73 -1.89
C ALA A 125 24.78 7.35 -0.53
N PRO A 126 24.25 8.53 -0.18
CA PRO A 126 24.44 9.09 1.14
C PRO A 126 23.98 8.09 2.21
N ARG A 127 24.79 7.95 3.27
CA ARG A 127 24.54 7.03 4.39
C ARG A 127 24.33 5.56 3.97
N ARG A 128 24.93 5.10 2.86
CA ARG A 128 24.83 3.72 2.36
C ARG A 128 24.98 2.65 3.45
N LYS A 129 25.99 2.77 4.32
CA LYS A 129 26.20 1.84 5.45
C LYS A 129 24.97 1.74 6.35
N ARG A 130 24.34 2.88 6.66
CA ARG A 130 23.11 2.92 7.46
C ARG A 130 21.94 2.30 6.71
N THR A 131 21.77 2.59 5.42
CA THR A 131 20.72 1.96 4.60
C THR A 131 20.86 0.45 4.55
N LEU A 132 22.08 -0.10 4.45
CA LEU A 132 22.30 -1.53 4.48
C LEU A 132 21.92 -2.15 5.84
N GLN A 133 22.20 -1.46 6.94
CA GLN A 133 21.75 -1.88 8.29
C GLN A 133 20.22 -1.79 8.42
N ASP A 134 19.61 -0.76 7.86
CA ASP A 134 18.15 -0.62 7.83
C ASP A 134 17.51 -1.75 7.02
N ILE A 135 18.15 -2.25 5.94
CA ILE A 135 17.71 -3.46 5.21
C ILE A 135 17.71 -4.68 6.13
N ASP A 136 18.76 -4.89 6.91
CA ASP A 136 18.86 -6.04 7.83
C ASP A 136 17.68 -6.03 8.81
N LEU A 137 17.41 -4.87 9.42
CA LEU A 137 16.29 -4.66 10.34
C LEU A 137 14.92 -4.85 9.66
N ILE A 138 14.76 -4.32 8.44
CA ILE A 138 13.53 -4.50 7.66
C ILE A 138 13.29 -5.99 7.41
N MET A 139 14.30 -6.73 6.97
CA MET A 139 14.14 -8.16 6.69
C MET A 139 13.80 -8.96 7.96
N GLU A 140 14.33 -8.59 9.13
CA GLU A 140 13.92 -9.16 10.41
C GLU A 140 12.43 -8.90 10.71
N ILE A 141 12.00 -7.65 10.60
CA ILE A 141 10.60 -7.25 10.79
C ILE A 141 9.68 -8.02 9.82
N LEU A 142 10.05 -8.08 8.54
CA LEU A 142 9.29 -8.77 7.50
C LEU A 142 9.13 -10.27 7.78
N ARG A 143 10.19 -10.94 8.22
CA ARG A 143 10.11 -12.35 8.63
C ARG A 143 9.15 -12.55 9.79
N GLU A 144 9.18 -11.65 10.78
CA GLU A 144 8.27 -11.72 11.94
C GLU A 144 6.81 -11.46 11.56
N ARG A 145 6.55 -10.56 10.60
CA ARG A 145 5.21 -10.34 10.01
C ARG A 145 4.64 -11.63 9.43
N LYS A 146 5.41 -12.35 8.60
CA LYS A 146 4.98 -13.64 8.03
C LYS A 146 4.74 -14.70 9.11
N ARG A 147 5.64 -14.83 10.10
CA ARG A 147 5.44 -15.78 11.22
C ARG A 147 4.16 -15.49 11.99
N THR A 148 3.91 -14.22 12.29
CA THR A 148 2.69 -13.78 12.98
C THR A 148 1.44 -14.06 12.15
N TYR A 149 1.48 -13.78 10.85
CA TYR A 149 0.39 -14.12 9.93
C TYR A 149 0.12 -15.62 9.89
N MET A 150 1.15 -16.46 9.76
CA MET A 150 0.98 -17.92 9.73
C MET A 150 0.40 -18.48 11.03
N ARG A 151 0.74 -17.87 12.17
CA ARG A 151 0.24 -18.25 13.50
C ARG A 151 -1.22 -17.82 13.73
N ARG A 152 -1.59 -16.58 13.39
CA ARG A 152 -2.93 -16.01 13.67
C ARG A 152 -3.93 -16.19 12.55
N ARG A 153 -3.46 -16.23 11.30
CA ARG A 153 -4.26 -16.31 10.06
C ARG A 153 -5.46 -15.35 10.05
N PRO A 154 -5.26 -14.02 10.27
CA PRO A 154 -6.33 -13.06 10.04
C PRO A 154 -6.79 -13.11 8.58
N SER A 155 -8.04 -12.75 8.32
CA SER A 155 -8.55 -12.74 6.95
C SER A 155 -7.81 -11.68 6.11
N ILE A 156 -7.47 -12.00 4.86
CA ILE A 156 -6.84 -11.08 3.92
C ILE A 156 -7.73 -10.91 2.70
N VAL A 157 -8.03 -9.66 2.37
CA VAL A 157 -8.58 -9.27 1.07
C VAL A 157 -7.49 -8.54 0.31
N ASN A 158 -7.05 -9.10 -0.81
CA ASN A 158 -5.99 -8.52 -1.62
C ASN A 158 -6.49 -8.16 -3.03
N LEU A 159 -6.35 -6.89 -3.39
CA LEU A 159 -6.63 -6.37 -4.73
C LEU A 159 -5.29 -6.09 -5.41
N ILE A 160 -5.05 -6.76 -6.54
CA ILE A 160 -3.81 -6.68 -7.31
C ILE A 160 -4.13 -6.14 -8.70
N SER A 161 -3.31 -5.19 -9.20
CA SER A 161 -3.45 -4.66 -10.55
C SER A 161 -2.82 -5.60 -11.59
N ALA A 162 -3.59 -5.94 -12.62
CA ALA A 162 -3.11 -6.66 -13.80
C ALA A 162 -1.93 -5.94 -14.48
N GLU A 163 -2.02 -4.62 -14.65
CA GLU A 163 -0.95 -3.80 -15.24
C GLU A 163 0.34 -3.89 -14.42
N GLN A 164 0.23 -3.89 -13.09
CA GLN A 164 1.40 -4.03 -12.22
C GLN A 164 2.00 -5.44 -12.29
N ILE A 165 1.18 -6.48 -12.44
CA ILE A 165 1.66 -7.86 -12.69
C ILE A 165 2.41 -7.93 -14.02
N GLU A 166 1.87 -7.36 -15.10
CA GLU A 166 2.56 -7.32 -16.40
C GLU A 166 3.92 -6.61 -16.30
N ARG A 167 3.95 -5.43 -15.65
CA ARG A 167 5.21 -4.70 -15.39
C ARG A 167 6.18 -5.52 -14.53
N PHE A 168 5.68 -6.30 -13.59
CA PHE A 168 6.50 -7.18 -12.74
C PHE A 168 7.13 -8.32 -13.54
N LEU A 169 6.35 -9.00 -14.38
CA LEU A 169 6.84 -10.05 -15.28
C LEU A 169 7.85 -9.51 -16.29
N ASN A 170 7.55 -8.36 -16.90
CA ASN A 170 8.39 -7.71 -17.92
C ASN A 170 9.67 -7.08 -17.35
N GLY A 171 9.63 -6.59 -16.11
CA GLY A 171 10.76 -5.90 -15.48
C GLY A 171 11.67 -6.81 -14.66
N GLY A 172 11.14 -7.94 -14.18
CA GLY A 172 11.85 -8.82 -13.25
C GLY A 172 11.96 -8.20 -11.84
N LEU A 173 12.35 -9.03 -10.87
CA LEU A 173 12.62 -8.59 -9.51
C LEU A 173 14.06 -8.08 -9.40
N LEU A 174 14.29 -6.84 -9.85
CA LEU A 174 15.61 -6.22 -9.92
C LEU A 174 15.78 -5.07 -8.93
N GLY A 175 16.94 -5.02 -8.27
CA GLY A 175 17.33 -3.86 -7.46
C GLY A 175 17.92 -2.72 -8.29
N ARG A 176 18.59 -3.04 -9.40
CA ARG A 176 19.20 -2.08 -10.33
C ARG A 176 19.05 -2.55 -11.78
N ALA A 177 19.15 -1.62 -12.73
CA ALA A 177 18.99 -1.92 -14.15
C ALA A 177 20.16 -2.71 -14.74
N ASP A 178 21.39 -2.49 -14.26
CA ASP A 178 22.60 -3.11 -14.79
C ASP A 178 22.95 -4.39 -14.03
N VAL A 179 22.38 -5.50 -14.47
CA VAL A 179 22.64 -6.85 -13.95
C VAL A 179 23.08 -7.78 -15.08
N PRO A 180 23.96 -8.77 -14.81
CA PRO A 180 24.34 -9.75 -15.82
C PRO A 180 23.12 -10.48 -16.40
N GLU A 181 23.15 -10.79 -17.70
CA GLU A 181 22.05 -11.48 -18.41
C GLU A 181 21.58 -12.76 -17.71
N LYS A 182 22.51 -13.52 -17.11
CA LYS A 182 22.18 -14.72 -16.33
C LYS A 182 21.34 -14.39 -15.09
N VAL A 183 21.68 -13.31 -14.38
CA VAL A 183 20.94 -12.84 -13.21
C VAL A 183 19.58 -12.30 -13.65
N LEU A 184 19.53 -11.53 -14.74
CA LEU A 184 18.29 -11.03 -15.31
C LEU A 184 17.29 -12.16 -15.58
N ARG A 185 17.73 -13.23 -16.27
CA ARG A 185 16.90 -14.42 -16.54
C ARG A 185 16.39 -15.09 -15.26
N ALA A 186 17.27 -15.32 -14.29
CA ALA A 186 16.87 -15.92 -13.01
C ALA A 186 15.85 -15.03 -12.26
N ARG A 187 15.99 -13.70 -12.31
CA ARG A 187 15.05 -12.76 -11.69
C ARG A 187 13.70 -12.72 -12.40
N HIS A 188 13.69 -12.91 -13.71
CA HIS A 188 12.45 -13.08 -14.46
C HIS A 188 11.76 -14.42 -14.16
N GLU A 189 12.53 -15.51 -14.04
CA GLU A 189 11.99 -16.81 -13.62
C GLU A 189 11.37 -16.71 -12.22
N ALA A 190 12.03 -16.05 -11.27
CA ALA A 190 11.49 -15.80 -9.94
C ALA A 190 10.17 -15.00 -9.97
N THR A 191 10.05 -13.99 -10.84
CA THR A 191 8.76 -13.28 -10.99
C THR A 191 7.65 -14.15 -11.55
N ARG A 192 7.97 -15.09 -12.46
CA ARG A 192 6.97 -16.03 -13.00
C ARG A 192 6.52 -17.00 -11.92
N ALA A 193 7.46 -17.61 -11.21
CA ALA A 193 7.18 -18.49 -10.08
C ALA A 193 6.29 -17.81 -9.03
N GLU A 194 6.51 -16.52 -8.76
CA GLU A 194 5.67 -15.77 -7.82
C GLU A 194 4.23 -15.54 -8.33
N ILE A 195 4.06 -15.30 -9.64
CA ILE A 195 2.71 -15.17 -10.24
C ILE A 195 2.01 -16.53 -10.36
N GLU A 196 2.76 -17.60 -10.58
CA GLU A 196 2.25 -18.98 -10.50
C GLU A 196 1.79 -19.32 -9.08
N HIS A 197 2.59 -18.96 -8.07
CA HIS A 197 2.22 -19.08 -6.66
C HIS A 197 0.94 -18.30 -6.34
N LEU A 198 0.82 -17.05 -6.82
CA LEU A 198 -0.40 -16.26 -6.68
C LEU A 198 -1.62 -16.95 -7.31
N ALA A 199 -1.48 -17.50 -8.52
CA ALA A 199 -2.55 -18.25 -9.16
C ALA A 199 -2.94 -19.50 -8.36
N GLY A 200 -1.96 -20.20 -7.79
CA GLY A 200 -2.17 -21.34 -6.89
C GLY A 200 -2.93 -20.96 -5.63
N LEU A 201 -2.66 -19.80 -5.03
CA LEU A 201 -3.41 -19.29 -3.87
C LEU A 201 -4.88 -19.01 -4.20
N ILE A 202 -5.17 -18.49 -5.40
CA ILE A 202 -6.54 -18.25 -5.86
C ILE A 202 -7.27 -19.59 -6.11
N GLU A 203 -6.57 -20.57 -6.69
CA GLU A 203 -7.13 -21.88 -7.03
C GLU A 203 -7.38 -22.74 -5.79
N ALA A 204 -6.52 -22.64 -4.77
CA ALA A 204 -6.65 -23.37 -3.51
C ALA A 204 -7.86 -22.94 -2.65
N ASP A 205 -8.49 -21.81 -2.98
CA ASP A 205 -9.69 -21.25 -2.30
C ASP A 205 -9.60 -21.33 -0.77
N ASN A 206 -8.47 -20.86 -0.22
CA ASN A 206 -8.21 -20.96 1.21
C ASN A 206 -9.17 -20.09 2.01
N LEU A 207 -9.86 -20.68 2.99
CA LEU A 207 -10.75 -19.98 3.91
C LEU A 207 -10.01 -18.81 4.59
N GLY A 208 -10.44 -17.59 4.29
CA GLY A 208 -9.88 -16.36 4.85
C GLY A 208 -8.89 -15.62 3.94
N VAL A 209 -8.53 -16.15 2.76
CA VAL A 209 -7.74 -15.41 1.76
C VAL A 209 -8.59 -15.16 0.52
N GLN A 210 -8.82 -13.89 0.21
CA GLN A 210 -9.62 -13.46 -0.93
C GLN A 210 -8.76 -12.56 -1.82
N ILE A 211 -8.52 -13.00 -3.06
CA ILE A 211 -7.68 -12.27 -4.01
C ILE A 211 -8.52 -11.87 -5.23
N GLY A 212 -8.47 -10.59 -5.58
CA GLY A 212 -9.09 -10.03 -6.78
C GLY A 212 -8.05 -9.43 -7.71
N VAL A 213 -8.10 -9.80 -8.99
CA VAL A 213 -7.25 -9.22 -10.05
C VAL A 213 -8.02 -8.11 -10.74
N VAL A 214 -7.57 -6.87 -10.58
CA VAL A 214 -8.19 -5.68 -11.14
C VAL A 214 -7.55 -5.38 -12.50
N THR A 215 -8.37 -5.39 -13.54
CA THR A 215 -7.95 -5.06 -14.92
C THR A 215 -8.14 -3.58 -15.25
N ASP A 216 -8.78 -2.81 -14.36
CA ASP A 216 -8.93 -1.36 -14.47
C ASP A 216 -7.80 -0.63 -13.70
N THR A 217 -7.82 0.69 -13.74
CA THR A 217 -6.82 1.55 -13.09
C THR A 217 -6.96 1.48 -11.57
N LEU A 218 -5.87 1.15 -10.89
CA LEU A 218 -5.73 1.32 -9.45
C LEU A 218 -4.90 2.56 -9.11
N PRO A 219 -5.10 3.17 -7.92
CA PRO A 219 -4.19 4.20 -7.43
C PRO A 219 -2.73 3.72 -7.44
N LEU A 220 -1.82 4.59 -7.90
CA LEU A 220 -0.39 4.28 -7.96
C LEU A 220 0.20 4.01 -6.57
N ASN A 221 -0.26 4.75 -5.55
CA ASN A 221 0.12 4.52 -4.17
C ASN A 221 -0.82 3.47 -3.57
N GLY A 222 -0.26 2.31 -3.24
CA GLY A 222 -0.99 1.29 -2.51
C GLY A 222 -1.30 1.74 -1.08
N PHE A 223 -2.35 1.14 -0.52
CA PHE A 223 -2.73 1.33 0.87
C PHE A 223 -3.15 0.00 1.50
N GLN A 224 -3.13 -0.01 2.83
CA GLN A 224 -3.60 -1.15 3.61
C GLN A 224 -4.60 -0.67 4.66
N ILE A 225 -5.67 -1.44 4.87
CA ILE A 225 -6.64 -1.22 5.95
C ILE A 225 -6.54 -2.41 6.90
N PHE A 226 -6.25 -2.13 8.16
CA PHE A 226 -6.23 -3.11 9.24
C PHE A 226 -7.50 -2.94 10.06
N ARG A 227 -8.37 -3.94 10.07
CA ARG A 227 -9.61 -3.94 10.85
C ARG A 227 -9.44 -4.77 12.12
N GLN A 228 -9.91 -4.23 13.22
CA GLN A 228 -9.95 -4.83 14.55
C GLN A 228 -11.36 -4.63 15.12
N ALA A 229 -11.73 -5.40 16.14
CA ALA A 229 -13.06 -5.34 16.77
C ALA A 229 -13.62 -3.92 16.99
N GLU A 230 -12.80 -2.99 17.49
CA GLU A 230 -13.26 -1.63 17.86
C GLU A 230 -12.65 -0.50 17.03
N ARG A 231 -11.68 -0.81 16.15
CA ARG A 231 -10.97 0.23 15.39
C ARG A 231 -10.48 -0.29 14.05
N SER A 232 -10.39 0.63 13.09
CA SER A 232 -9.72 0.39 11.82
C SER A 232 -8.60 1.41 11.61
N THR A 233 -7.56 1.00 10.90
CA THR A 233 -6.40 1.84 10.63
C THR A 233 -6.02 1.73 9.16
N LEU A 234 -5.91 2.88 8.50
CA LEU A 234 -5.44 3.01 7.13
C LEU A 234 -3.94 3.34 7.15
N THR A 235 -3.18 2.69 6.28
CA THR A 235 -1.78 3.05 6.01
C THR A 235 -1.56 3.29 4.52
N ILE A 236 -0.79 4.32 4.20
CA ILE A 236 -0.37 4.65 2.83
C ILE A 236 1.14 4.79 2.86
N SER A 237 1.84 4.10 1.96
CA SER A 237 3.31 4.06 2.00
C SER A 237 3.93 4.21 0.62
N PRO A 238 4.96 5.06 0.48
CA PRO A 238 5.80 5.09 -0.71
C PRO A 238 6.85 3.97 -0.70
N PHE A 239 7.00 3.25 0.41
CA PHE A 239 7.98 2.19 0.56
C PHE A 239 7.49 0.89 -0.10
N ARG A 240 8.30 0.30 -0.97
CA ARG A 240 7.96 -0.84 -1.82
C ARG A 240 9.00 -1.96 -1.70
N LEU A 241 8.52 -3.20 -1.66
CA LEU A 241 9.33 -4.41 -1.57
C LEU A 241 9.42 -5.19 -2.91
N GLY A 242 8.52 -4.96 -3.86
CA GLY A 242 8.48 -5.69 -5.14
C GLY A 242 9.32 -5.05 -6.25
N ALA A 243 8.80 -5.08 -7.48
CA ALA A 243 9.39 -4.35 -8.59
C ALA A 243 9.63 -2.87 -8.24
N GLN A 244 10.80 -2.36 -8.62
CA GLN A 244 11.26 -1.00 -8.28
C GLN A 244 11.24 -0.74 -6.77
N PRO A 245 12.05 -1.50 -6.01
CA PRO A 245 12.09 -1.39 -4.56
C PRO A 245 12.42 0.04 -4.12
N ASN A 246 11.76 0.47 -3.06
CA ASN A 246 12.02 1.76 -2.45
C ASN A 246 11.88 1.64 -0.93
N ILE A 247 12.98 1.76 -0.21
CA ILE A 247 12.99 1.82 1.25
C ILE A 247 13.68 3.08 1.78
N ARG A 248 14.03 4.01 0.88
CA ARG A 248 14.90 5.16 1.17
C ARG A 248 14.18 6.49 1.10
N VAL A 249 13.24 6.64 0.15
CA VAL A 249 12.69 7.94 -0.21
C VAL A 249 11.18 7.95 0.02
N GLY A 250 10.73 8.87 0.86
CA GLY A 250 9.32 9.15 1.07
C GLY A 250 8.91 9.18 2.53
N VAL A 251 7.64 9.47 2.77
CA VAL A 251 7.03 9.51 4.09
C VAL A 251 5.79 8.61 4.04
N ALA A 252 5.74 7.61 4.91
CA ALA A 252 4.54 6.81 5.09
C ALA A 252 3.59 7.52 6.06
N MET A 253 2.30 7.29 5.87
CA MET A 253 1.23 7.88 6.66
C MET A 253 0.32 6.80 7.21
N LEU A 254 -0.17 7.00 8.42
CA LEU A 254 -1.14 6.15 9.07
C LEU A 254 -2.23 7.01 9.72
N THR A 255 -3.48 6.60 9.59
CA THR A 255 -4.61 7.28 10.22
C THR A 255 -5.72 6.31 10.60
N SER A 256 -6.43 6.63 11.68
CA SER A 256 -7.70 5.97 12.06
C SER A 256 -8.90 6.90 11.86
N ALA A 257 -8.74 7.98 11.10
CA ALA A 257 -9.84 8.91 10.81
C ALA A 257 -10.97 8.19 10.05
N PRO A 258 -12.21 8.16 10.59
CA PRO A 258 -13.34 7.44 9.98
C PRO A 258 -13.64 7.90 8.55
N GLU A 259 -13.50 9.19 8.27
CA GLU A 259 -13.71 9.78 6.95
C GLU A 259 -12.70 9.25 5.92
N ALA A 260 -11.42 9.09 6.31
CA ALA A 260 -10.39 8.55 5.43
C ALA A 260 -10.66 7.06 5.17
N LEU A 261 -11.00 6.30 6.21
CA LEU A 261 -11.36 4.89 6.11
C LEU A 261 -12.57 4.67 5.20
N LYS A 262 -13.64 5.46 5.38
CA LYS A 262 -14.87 5.39 4.58
C LYS A 262 -14.60 5.60 3.09
N LEU A 263 -13.78 6.59 2.73
CA LEU A 263 -13.41 6.86 1.33
C LEU A 263 -12.57 5.72 0.74
N HIS A 264 -11.60 5.20 1.49
CA HIS A 264 -10.74 4.11 1.00
C HIS A 264 -11.50 2.77 0.93
N ASP A 265 -12.39 2.50 1.88
CA ASP A 265 -13.30 1.35 1.82
C ASP A 265 -14.21 1.41 0.60
N GLN A 266 -14.65 2.59 0.19
CA GLN A 266 -15.45 2.76 -1.03
C GLN A 266 -14.63 2.39 -2.28
N ILE A 267 -13.38 2.85 -2.36
CA ILE A 267 -12.44 2.46 -3.42
C ILE A 267 -12.26 0.94 -3.47
N VAL A 268 -12.05 0.29 -2.31
CA VAL A 268 -11.91 -1.17 -2.22
C VAL A 268 -13.18 -1.85 -2.73
N LYS A 269 -14.37 -1.41 -2.30
CA LYS A 269 -15.65 -1.99 -2.71
C LYS A 269 -15.85 -1.88 -4.22
N ASP A 270 -15.55 -0.73 -4.81
CA ASP A 270 -15.75 -0.50 -6.23
C ASP A 270 -14.75 -1.30 -7.08
N ALA A 271 -13.47 -1.33 -6.69
CA ALA A 271 -12.47 -2.19 -7.32
C ALA A 271 -12.82 -3.68 -7.17
N TRP A 272 -13.32 -4.10 -6.01
CA TRP A 272 -13.72 -5.49 -5.77
C TRP A 272 -14.89 -5.91 -6.67
N LYS A 273 -15.86 -5.03 -6.97
CA LYS A 273 -16.99 -5.37 -7.86
C LYS A 273 -16.52 -5.78 -9.25
N THR A 274 -15.54 -5.06 -9.81
CA THR A 274 -15.06 -5.27 -11.19
C THR A 274 -13.87 -6.22 -11.29
N ALA A 275 -13.20 -6.55 -10.17
CA ALA A 275 -12.09 -7.48 -10.15
C ALA A 275 -12.47 -8.89 -10.64
N LEU A 276 -11.58 -9.52 -11.41
CA LEU A 276 -11.61 -10.95 -11.70
C LEU A 276 -11.31 -11.73 -10.41
N LYS A 277 -12.00 -12.85 -10.20
CA LYS A 277 -11.89 -13.70 -9.00
C LYS A 277 -11.96 -15.18 -9.38
N GLY A 278 -11.47 -16.05 -8.49
CA GLY A 278 -11.52 -17.50 -8.68
C GLY A 278 -10.95 -17.94 -10.03
N ALA A 279 -11.64 -18.86 -10.72
CA ALA A 279 -11.20 -19.42 -12.00
C ALA A 279 -10.91 -18.36 -13.08
N ALA A 280 -11.70 -17.28 -13.14
CA ALA A 280 -11.49 -16.22 -14.12
C ALA A 280 -10.18 -15.44 -13.87
N ALA A 281 -9.85 -15.19 -12.60
CA ALA A 281 -8.57 -14.58 -12.24
C ALA A 281 -7.40 -15.52 -12.57
N VAL A 282 -7.50 -16.80 -12.23
CA VAL A 282 -6.47 -17.81 -12.54
C VAL A 282 -6.23 -17.91 -14.04
N GLN A 283 -7.29 -17.98 -14.85
CA GLN A 283 -7.18 -18.02 -16.31
C GLN A 283 -6.48 -16.78 -16.85
N TYR A 284 -6.82 -15.60 -16.32
CA TYR A 284 -6.20 -14.34 -16.72
C TYR A 284 -4.69 -14.31 -16.38
N LEU A 285 -4.31 -14.70 -15.16
CA LEU A 285 -2.90 -14.78 -14.73
C LEU A 285 -2.10 -15.77 -15.59
N ARG A 286 -2.65 -16.96 -15.88
CA ARG A 286 -2.04 -17.93 -16.79
C ARG A 286 -1.88 -17.37 -18.20
N GLY A 287 -2.83 -16.55 -18.66
CA GLY A 287 -2.72 -15.81 -19.92
C GLY A 287 -1.55 -14.83 -19.94
N LEU A 288 -1.35 -14.06 -18.86
CA LEU A 288 -0.20 -13.15 -18.72
C LEU A 288 1.13 -13.90 -18.74
N LEU A 289 1.22 -15.03 -18.03
CA LEU A 289 2.41 -15.88 -18.02
C LEU A 289 2.73 -16.43 -19.42
N ALA A 290 1.73 -16.90 -20.16
CA ALA A 290 1.93 -17.38 -21.53
C ALA A 290 2.35 -16.26 -22.50
N ALA A 291 1.78 -15.06 -22.36
CA ALA A 291 2.14 -13.91 -23.19
C ALA A 291 3.60 -13.44 -22.95
N ASP A 292 4.03 -13.40 -21.70
CA ASP A 292 5.42 -13.08 -21.31
C ASP A 292 6.41 -14.10 -21.90
N GLU A 293 6.07 -15.39 -21.92
CA GLU A 293 6.91 -16.44 -22.53
C GLU A 293 7.06 -16.25 -24.04
N ALA A 294 5.94 -16.05 -24.73
CA ALA A 294 5.92 -15.81 -26.18
C ALA A 294 6.67 -14.53 -26.58
N GLY A 295 6.59 -13.47 -25.76
CA GLY A 295 7.35 -12.24 -25.96
C GLY A 295 8.87 -12.47 -25.88
N ARG A 296 9.32 -13.29 -24.93
CA ARG A 296 10.74 -13.62 -24.74
C ARG A 296 11.31 -14.49 -25.84
N GLU A 297 10.56 -15.49 -26.32
CA GLU A 297 10.98 -16.32 -27.46
C GLU A 297 11.20 -15.47 -28.72
N LYS A 298 10.29 -14.52 -28.99
CA LYS A 298 10.42 -13.58 -30.12
C LYS A 298 11.63 -12.65 -29.96
N GLY A 299 11.85 -12.10 -28.77
CA GLY A 299 13.00 -11.25 -28.46
C GLY A 299 14.35 -11.98 -28.55
N GLY A 300 14.39 -13.24 -28.10
CA GLY A 300 15.57 -14.11 -28.19
C GLY A 300 15.93 -14.48 -29.62
N ARG A 301 14.93 -14.82 -30.46
CA ARG A 301 15.13 -15.10 -31.89
C ARG A 301 15.61 -13.87 -32.67
N ALA A 302 15.09 -12.67 -32.36
CA ALA A 302 15.53 -11.42 -32.99
C ALA A 302 17.00 -11.06 -32.64
N LYS A 303 17.42 -11.25 -31.38
CA LYS A 303 18.84 -11.05 -30.97
C LYS A 303 19.78 -12.11 -31.56
N GLY A 304 19.33 -13.36 -31.68
CA GLY A 304 20.09 -14.46 -32.30
C GLY A 304 20.32 -14.27 -33.80
N ALA A 305 19.32 -13.79 -34.53
CA ALA A 305 19.44 -13.48 -35.96
C ALA A 305 20.36 -12.28 -36.24
N GLY A 306 20.32 -11.24 -35.40
CA GLY A 306 21.22 -10.08 -35.51
C GLY A 306 22.68 -10.40 -35.19
N GLY A 307 22.95 -11.31 -34.25
CA GLY A 307 24.31 -11.75 -33.91
C GLY A 307 24.96 -12.67 -34.95
N ALA A 308 24.17 -13.43 -35.71
CA ALA A 308 24.66 -14.28 -36.80
C ALA A 308 25.05 -13.46 -38.04
N ALA A 309 24.32 -12.39 -38.36
CA ALA A 309 24.62 -11.50 -39.49
C ALA A 309 25.91 -10.67 -39.31
N LEU A 310 26.35 -10.46 -38.06
CA LEU A 310 27.60 -9.74 -37.74
C LEU A 310 28.84 -10.65 -37.69
N ARG A 311 28.69 -11.99 -37.73
CA ARG A 311 29.82 -12.94 -37.72
C ARG A 311 30.10 -13.60 -39.08
N SER A 312 29.29 -13.31 -40.09
CA SER A 312 29.49 -13.79 -41.46
C SER A 312 30.12 -12.75 -42.40
N GLY A 313 30.65 -11.66 -41.85
CA GLY A 313 31.31 -10.57 -42.57
C GLY A 313 32.73 -10.30 -42.09
N SER A 314 33.53 -11.36 -41.89
CA SER A 314 34.98 -11.30 -41.62
C SER A 314 35.70 -12.17 -42.62
#